data_AF-A0A5D0NAL9-F1
#
_entry.id   AF-A0A5D0NAL9-F1
#
_cell.length_a   1.000
_cell.length_b   1.000
_cell.length_c   1.000
_cell.angle_alpha   90.00
_cell.angle_beta   90.00
_cell.angle_gamma   90.00
#
_symmetry.space_group_name_H-M   'P 1'
#
loop_
_entity.id
_entity.type
_entity.pdbx_description
1 polymer ?
#
loop_
_entity_poly.entity_id
_entity_poly.type
_entity_poly.pdbx_seq_one_letter_code
_entity_poly.pdbx_strand_id
1 'polypeptide(L)'
;MTALDELADRYVDAFAALDPCLAAMMGISGQDARLTDYGPDGVAARAELARATLAELARTPVEGEAGRIAAAVLRERLEVDVALDEAGVREGWLDTTDGPVQRLRTAVELLDQGKDSDWEAVLARVSALPGALGGLRDGLERACGRGRVAARRQVLRSARECLDVPAYLGELAGRYQVPDGPLRGALDAAVEAASAALGEFAEFLTGELAGRAPERDALGADRYRLGVRDFLGTELDLAETYAWGWEELARVEAQMAEAAEAILPGAPLPEVVAALDADPAHRMRGAEAFRAWIQELADRAIADLDGVHFDIPEPLRRIECRIPPVEAGVYYLAPAEDLSRPGTVWWTVDDPSADIVTWSVPATMFHEGVPGHHLQLGVTTLNPVLNRFQRVSSELHPGHCEGWGLYAERLMDELGHYPDPAHRLGMLAGGQQFRAARVILDIGMHLELEIPAGTGFHEGERWTPELGREFLAAHAGPRSGAEVAFEIDRYLGRPGQAIAYKLGEKIWLEAREAARRRDGAAFDLKEFHRRALDLGPMGLDLMRAELSRP
;
A
#
# COMPACT_ATOMS: atom_id res chain seq x y z
N MET A 1 -23.57 14.29 -16.31
CA MET A 1 -23.36 14.43 -14.87
C MET A 1 -24.70 14.17 -14.22
N THR A 2 -24.79 13.04 -13.50
CA THR A 2 -25.98 12.58 -12.78
C THR A 2 -25.99 13.16 -11.36
N ALA A 3 -27.11 13.01 -10.63
CA ALA A 3 -27.17 13.43 -9.22
C ALA A 3 -26.15 12.69 -8.33
N LEU A 4 -25.81 11.44 -8.69
CA LEU A 4 -24.78 10.66 -8.02
C LEU A 4 -23.37 11.20 -8.31
N ASP A 5 -23.09 11.62 -9.54
CA ASP A 5 -21.80 12.23 -9.90
C ASP A 5 -21.58 13.52 -9.11
N GLU A 6 -22.61 14.38 -9.01
CA GLU A 6 -22.53 15.62 -8.24
C GLU A 6 -22.32 15.36 -6.74
N LEU A 7 -22.93 14.30 -6.18
CA LEU A 7 -22.68 13.88 -4.79
C LEU A 7 -21.24 13.40 -4.61
N ALA A 8 -20.74 12.58 -5.54
CA ALA A 8 -19.37 12.09 -5.49
C ALA A 8 -18.35 13.24 -5.58
N ASP A 9 -18.56 14.21 -6.47
CA ASP A 9 -17.70 15.39 -6.59
C ASP A 9 -17.67 16.21 -5.30
N ARG A 10 -18.85 16.51 -4.72
CA ARG A 10 -18.94 17.21 -3.43
C ARG A 10 -18.27 16.45 -2.29
N TYR A 11 -18.44 15.12 -2.25
CA TYR A 11 -17.81 14.29 -1.23
C TYR A 11 -16.29 14.33 -1.37
N VAL A 12 -15.74 14.18 -2.58
CA VAL A 12 -14.29 14.22 -2.83
C VAL A 12 -13.71 15.58 -2.42
N ASP A 13 -14.35 16.69 -2.75
CA ASP A 13 -13.89 18.02 -2.34
C ASP A 13 -13.90 18.21 -0.81
N ALA A 14 -14.98 17.77 -0.15
CA ALA A 14 -15.10 17.84 1.31
C ALA A 14 -14.10 16.92 2.01
N PHE A 15 -13.90 15.71 1.48
CA PHE A 15 -12.91 14.75 1.97
C PHE A 15 -11.51 15.32 1.85
N ALA A 16 -11.14 15.83 0.67
CA ALA A 16 -9.82 16.42 0.45
C ALA A 16 -9.55 17.62 1.37
N ALA A 17 -10.60 18.37 1.70
CA ALA A 17 -10.49 19.45 2.67
C ALA A 17 -10.27 18.98 4.11
N LEU A 18 -10.73 17.79 4.49
CA LEU A 18 -10.61 17.23 5.85
C LEU A 18 -9.43 16.28 6.03
N ASP A 19 -8.94 15.68 4.95
CA ASP A 19 -7.75 14.81 4.93
C ASP A 19 -6.80 15.17 3.77
N PRO A 20 -6.20 16.37 3.79
CA PRO A 20 -5.30 16.82 2.73
C PRO A 20 -4.07 15.92 2.54
N CYS A 21 -3.60 15.23 3.59
CA CYS A 21 -2.48 14.28 3.47
C CYS A 21 -2.88 13.07 2.60
N LEU A 22 -3.99 12.40 2.92
CA LEU A 22 -4.45 11.26 2.14
C LEU A 22 -4.91 11.67 0.73
N ALA A 23 -5.56 12.83 0.62
CA ALA A 23 -5.98 13.35 -0.68
C ALA A 23 -4.80 13.62 -1.62
N ALA A 24 -3.67 14.13 -1.11
CA ALA A 24 -2.45 14.28 -1.89
C ALA A 24 -1.89 12.93 -2.39
N MET A 25 -1.91 11.89 -1.54
CA MET A 25 -1.54 10.52 -1.93
C MET A 25 -2.46 9.96 -3.01
N MET A 26 -3.76 10.22 -2.89
CA MET A 26 -4.79 9.84 -3.89
C MET A 26 -4.71 10.65 -5.20
N GLY A 27 -3.77 11.60 -5.31
CA GLY A 27 -3.58 12.42 -6.51
C GLY A 27 -4.63 13.52 -6.70
N ILE A 28 -5.37 13.88 -5.64
CA ILE A 28 -6.32 14.98 -5.64
C ILE A 28 -5.56 16.31 -5.47
N SER A 29 -5.62 17.17 -6.49
CA SER A 29 -4.86 18.41 -6.53
C SER A 29 -5.34 19.46 -5.50
N GLY A 30 -4.47 20.41 -5.15
CA GLY A 30 -4.83 21.58 -4.34
C GLY A 30 -4.70 21.42 -2.82
N GLN A 31 -4.12 20.32 -2.35
CA GLN A 31 -3.91 20.04 -0.91
C GLN A 31 -2.46 20.25 -0.45
N ASP A 32 -1.61 20.80 -1.31
CA ASP A 32 -0.15 20.79 -1.15
C ASP A 32 0.33 21.57 0.09
N ALA A 33 -0.36 22.63 0.49
CA ALA A 33 0.05 23.48 1.62
C ALA A 33 -0.59 23.10 2.98
N ARG A 34 -1.29 21.96 3.08
CA ARG A 34 -2.10 21.61 4.25
C ARG A 34 -1.70 20.26 4.84
N LEU A 35 -1.93 20.12 6.15
CA LEU A 35 -1.82 18.85 6.87
C LEU A 35 -3.18 18.44 7.43
N THR A 36 -3.37 17.13 7.56
CA THR A 36 -4.58 16.54 8.13
C THR A 36 -4.63 16.82 9.63
N ASP A 37 -5.79 17.27 10.11
CA ASP A 37 -6.05 17.39 11.55
C ASP A 37 -6.36 16.00 12.12
N TYR A 38 -5.40 15.42 12.82
CA TYR A 38 -5.55 14.13 13.52
C TYR A 38 -6.10 14.26 14.94
N GLY A 39 -6.46 15.48 15.37
CA GLY A 39 -7.09 15.72 16.65
C GLY A 39 -8.57 15.32 16.71
N PRO A 40 -9.18 15.44 17.91
CA PRO A 40 -10.56 15.01 18.15
C PRO A 40 -11.58 15.62 17.19
N ASP A 41 -11.42 16.90 16.86
CA ASP A 41 -12.35 17.64 16.00
C ASP A 41 -12.21 17.21 14.53
N GLY A 42 -10.98 17.08 14.02
CA GLY A 42 -10.71 16.57 12.68
C GLY A 42 -11.20 15.13 12.47
N VAL A 43 -10.99 14.24 13.45
CA VAL A 43 -11.53 12.86 13.42
C VAL A 43 -13.06 12.88 13.39
N ALA A 44 -13.69 13.68 14.26
CA ALA A 44 -15.15 13.80 14.29
C ALA A 44 -15.72 14.37 12.99
N ALA A 45 -15.06 15.36 12.39
CA ALA A 45 -15.48 15.98 11.13
C ALA A 45 -15.45 14.98 9.96
N ARG A 46 -14.39 14.15 9.86
CA ARG A 46 -14.31 13.09 8.83
C ARG A 46 -15.42 12.04 9.02
N ALA A 47 -15.68 11.63 10.26
CA ALA A 47 -16.74 10.68 10.56
C ALA A 47 -18.14 11.25 10.26
N GLU A 48 -18.38 12.53 10.56
CA GLU A 48 -19.64 13.20 10.23
C GLU A 48 -19.83 13.34 8.72
N LEU A 49 -18.77 13.68 7.97
CA LEU A 49 -18.83 13.71 6.51
C LEU A 49 -19.27 12.34 5.96
N ALA A 50 -18.73 11.24 6.48
CA ALA A 50 -19.12 9.91 6.03
C ALA A 50 -20.60 9.60 6.32
N ARG A 51 -21.08 9.89 7.54
CA ARG A 51 -22.49 9.69 7.93
C ARG A 51 -23.45 10.55 7.10
N ALA A 52 -23.15 11.83 6.93
CA ALA A 52 -23.97 12.75 6.16
C ALA A 52 -24.06 12.33 4.69
N THR A 53 -22.93 11.93 4.10
CA THR A 53 -22.85 11.47 2.71
C THR A 53 -23.64 10.16 2.52
N LEU A 54 -23.56 9.22 3.46
CA LEU A 54 -24.40 8.00 3.43
C LEU A 54 -25.90 8.32 3.46
N ALA A 55 -26.31 9.24 4.34
CA ALA A 55 -27.71 9.64 4.48
C ALA A 55 -28.24 10.38 3.23
N GLU A 56 -27.37 11.10 2.52
CA GLU A 56 -27.68 11.70 1.23
C GLU A 56 -27.75 10.64 0.13
N LEU A 57 -26.72 9.78 0.01
CA LEU A 57 -26.63 8.70 -0.96
C LEU A 57 -27.86 7.78 -0.94
N ALA A 58 -28.43 7.51 0.24
CA ALA A 58 -29.65 6.71 0.39
C ALA A 58 -30.89 7.30 -0.30
N ARG A 59 -30.87 8.61 -0.60
CA ARG A 59 -31.98 9.35 -1.25
C ARG A 59 -31.61 9.84 -2.65
N THR A 60 -30.35 9.70 -3.06
CA THR A 60 -29.86 10.12 -4.38
C THR A 60 -30.37 9.18 -5.47
N PRO A 61 -31.01 9.68 -6.54
CA PRO A 61 -31.38 8.87 -7.70
C PRO A 61 -30.15 8.20 -8.33
N VAL A 62 -30.26 6.90 -8.61
CA VAL A 62 -29.20 6.11 -9.25
C VAL A 62 -29.67 5.67 -10.63
N GLU A 63 -28.91 6.01 -11.66
CA GLU A 63 -29.24 5.74 -13.05
C GLU A 63 -28.29 4.73 -13.67
N GLY A 64 -28.85 3.73 -14.35
CA GLY A 64 -28.09 2.74 -15.11
C GLY A 64 -27.19 1.82 -14.28
N GLU A 65 -26.43 0.98 -14.98
CA GLU A 65 -25.52 0.02 -14.35
C GLU A 65 -24.28 0.69 -13.75
N ALA A 66 -23.66 1.63 -14.47
CA ALA A 66 -22.52 2.38 -13.96
C ALA A 66 -22.86 3.12 -12.66
N GLY A 67 -24.02 3.79 -12.59
CA GLY A 67 -24.47 4.46 -11.37
C GLY A 67 -24.72 3.49 -10.22
N ARG A 68 -25.26 2.29 -10.49
CA ARG A 68 -25.47 1.25 -9.46
C ARG A 68 -24.15 0.82 -8.84
N ILE A 69 -23.13 0.58 -9.65
CA ILE A 69 -21.80 0.17 -9.20
C ILE A 69 -21.15 1.31 -8.42
N ALA A 70 -21.15 2.52 -8.97
CA ALA A 70 -20.60 3.70 -8.32
C ALA A 70 -21.23 3.97 -6.93
N ALA A 71 -22.55 3.84 -6.83
CA ALA A 71 -23.26 3.97 -5.55
C ALA A 71 -22.92 2.84 -4.57
N ALA A 72 -22.65 1.63 -5.05
CA ALA A 72 -22.23 0.52 -4.20
C ALA A 72 -20.81 0.72 -3.67
N VAL A 73 -19.86 1.14 -4.51
CA VAL A 73 -18.48 1.47 -4.11
C VAL A 73 -18.46 2.57 -3.05
N LEU A 74 -19.15 3.69 -3.30
CA LEU A 74 -19.20 4.78 -2.33
C LEU A 74 -19.88 4.36 -1.02
N ARG A 75 -21.01 3.65 -1.09
CA ARG A 75 -21.72 3.21 0.12
C ARG A 75 -20.84 2.31 0.99
N GLU A 76 -20.22 1.32 0.38
CA GLU A 76 -19.46 0.30 1.12
C GLU A 76 -18.25 0.93 1.83
N ARG A 77 -17.52 1.83 1.18
CA ARG A 77 -16.41 2.59 1.81
C ARG A 77 -16.88 3.44 2.98
N LEU A 78 -17.96 4.20 2.81
CA LEU A 78 -18.46 5.05 3.88
C LEU A 78 -19.04 4.25 5.06
N GLU A 79 -19.68 3.11 4.80
CA GLU A 79 -20.19 2.21 5.86
C GLU A 79 -19.04 1.64 6.70
N VAL A 80 -17.90 1.32 6.08
CA VAL A 80 -16.71 0.87 6.79
C VAL A 80 -16.10 2.00 7.63
N ASP A 81 -16.01 3.22 7.08
CA ASP A 81 -15.52 4.39 7.83
C ASP A 81 -16.36 4.67 9.08
N VAL A 82 -17.69 4.60 8.96
CA VAL A 82 -18.60 4.76 10.10
C VAL A 82 -18.40 3.64 11.12
N ALA A 83 -18.26 2.39 10.69
CA ALA A 83 -18.04 1.26 11.59
C ALA A 83 -16.70 1.38 12.36
N LEU A 84 -15.65 1.86 11.71
CA LEU A 84 -14.35 2.09 12.34
C LEU A 84 -14.40 3.21 13.38
N ASP A 85 -15.14 4.29 13.12
CA ASP A 85 -15.37 5.38 14.08
C ASP A 85 -16.19 4.90 15.28
N GLU A 86 -17.30 4.18 15.05
CA GLU A 86 -18.16 3.63 16.11
C GLU A 86 -17.41 2.64 17.01
N ALA A 87 -16.54 1.82 16.43
CA ALA A 87 -15.65 0.92 17.15
C ALA A 87 -14.53 1.68 17.91
N GLY A 88 -14.34 2.97 17.63
CA GLY A 88 -13.31 3.80 18.23
C GLY A 88 -11.91 3.48 17.77
N VAL A 89 -11.77 2.95 16.55
CA VAL A 89 -10.48 2.56 15.98
C VAL A 89 -9.71 3.79 15.53
N ARG A 90 -10.38 4.75 14.88
CA ARG A 90 -9.75 5.95 14.30
C ARG A 90 -9.11 6.86 15.37
N GLU A 91 -9.76 7.00 16.52
CA GLU A 91 -9.29 7.85 17.62
C GLU A 91 -8.30 7.07 18.50
N GLY A 92 -7.02 7.44 18.43
CA GLY A 92 -5.95 6.79 19.20
C GLY A 92 -5.18 5.70 18.44
N TRP A 93 -5.36 5.63 17.12
CA TRP A 93 -4.60 4.75 16.24
C TRP A 93 -3.17 5.24 16.03
N LEU A 94 -2.22 4.32 16.18
CA LEU A 94 -0.82 4.47 15.82
C LEU A 94 -0.38 3.17 15.14
N ASP A 95 0.40 3.29 14.07
CA ASP A 95 1.03 2.16 13.40
C ASP A 95 2.49 2.49 13.02
N THR A 96 3.12 1.62 12.22
CA THR A 96 4.50 1.77 11.75
C THR A 96 4.68 2.23 10.30
N THR A 97 3.62 2.34 9.49
CA THR A 97 3.73 2.62 8.04
C THR A 97 2.82 3.71 7.50
N ASP A 98 1.57 3.82 7.96
CA ASP A 98 0.56 4.73 7.40
C ASP A 98 -0.27 5.43 8.50
N GLY A 99 0.22 5.40 9.74
CA GLY A 99 -0.37 6.06 10.89
C GLY A 99 -0.22 7.59 10.79
N PRO A 100 -0.84 8.32 11.73
CA PRO A 100 -0.79 9.79 11.74
C PRO A 100 0.63 10.36 11.68
N VAL A 101 1.58 9.77 12.42
CA VAL A 101 2.98 10.23 12.42
C VAL A 101 3.63 10.04 11.04
N GLN A 102 3.46 8.85 10.46
CA GLN A 102 4.03 8.52 9.15
C GLN A 102 3.40 9.39 8.05
N ARG A 103 2.08 9.60 8.07
CA ARG A 103 1.41 10.49 7.10
C ARG A 103 1.85 11.94 7.18
N LEU A 104 2.17 12.44 8.38
CA LEU A 104 2.74 13.78 8.54
C LEU A 104 4.14 13.88 7.92
N ARG A 105 4.99 12.86 8.09
CA ARG A 105 6.29 12.75 7.41
C ARG A 105 6.12 12.66 5.89
N THR A 106 5.34 11.68 5.42
CA THR A 106 5.12 11.42 3.99
C THR A 106 4.51 12.63 3.28
N ALA A 107 3.66 13.41 3.95
CA ALA A 107 3.16 14.66 3.37
C ALA A 107 4.30 15.65 3.05
N VAL A 108 5.37 15.72 3.83
CA VAL A 108 6.53 16.55 3.48
C VAL A 108 7.32 15.91 2.32
N GLU A 109 7.53 14.60 2.37
CA GLU A 109 8.29 13.85 1.35
C GLU A 109 7.65 13.88 -0.04
N LEU A 110 6.32 13.85 -0.13
CA LEU A 110 5.61 13.96 -1.41
C LEU A 110 5.89 15.28 -2.14
N LEU A 111 6.18 16.35 -1.41
CA LEU A 111 6.57 17.65 -2.00
C LEU A 111 8.06 17.74 -2.31
N ASP A 112 8.87 16.82 -1.79
CA ASP A 112 10.29 16.76 -2.10
C ASP A 112 10.49 16.19 -3.52
N GLN A 113 10.47 17.09 -4.50
CA GLN A 113 10.78 16.83 -5.91
C GLN A 113 12.17 17.36 -6.26
N GLY A 114 13.05 17.50 -5.27
CA GLY A 114 14.39 18.04 -5.42
C GLY A 114 14.43 19.56 -5.61
N LYS A 115 15.30 20.05 -6.49
CA LYS A 115 15.50 21.49 -6.75
C LYS A 115 14.22 22.20 -7.25
N ASP A 116 13.31 21.45 -7.87
CA ASP A 116 12.09 21.96 -8.50
C ASP A 116 10.88 21.90 -7.55
N SER A 117 11.10 21.56 -6.27
CA SER A 117 10.06 21.52 -5.25
C SER A 117 9.37 22.87 -5.07
N ASP A 118 8.06 22.85 -4.77
CA ASP A 118 7.34 24.03 -4.29
C ASP A 118 7.73 24.31 -2.83
N TRP A 119 8.76 25.13 -2.66
CA TRP A 119 9.31 25.47 -1.36
C TRP A 119 8.37 26.27 -0.46
N GLU A 120 7.37 26.95 -1.03
CA GLU A 120 6.34 27.62 -0.22
C GLU A 120 5.37 26.59 0.37
N ALA A 121 4.96 25.59 -0.42
CA ALA A 121 4.14 24.47 0.07
C ALA A 121 4.91 23.62 1.09
N VAL A 122 6.19 23.33 0.86
CA VAL A 122 7.07 22.64 1.82
C VAL A 122 7.12 23.43 3.14
N LEU A 123 7.40 24.74 3.08
CA LEU A 123 7.41 25.60 4.25
C LEU A 123 6.07 25.54 5.00
N ALA A 124 4.95 25.59 4.28
CA ALA A 124 3.61 25.53 4.88
C ALA A 124 3.38 24.22 5.64
N ARG A 125 3.72 23.06 5.06
CA ARG A 125 3.61 21.76 5.73
C ARG A 125 4.52 21.66 6.95
N VAL A 126 5.80 22.01 6.81
CA VAL A 126 6.74 21.94 7.94
C VAL A 126 6.31 22.87 9.07
N SER A 127 5.83 24.09 8.75
CA SER A 127 5.32 25.05 9.75
C SER A 127 4.06 24.57 10.47
N ALA A 128 3.26 23.70 9.84
CA ALA A 128 2.02 23.18 10.40
C ALA A 128 2.23 21.96 11.32
N LEU A 129 3.40 21.29 11.26
CA LEU A 129 3.70 20.08 12.04
C LEU A 129 3.46 20.24 13.55
N PRO A 130 3.91 21.32 14.22
CA PRO A 130 3.67 21.47 15.66
C PRO A 130 2.18 21.47 16.02
N GLY A 131 1.34 22.14 15.23
CA GLY A 131 -0.11 22.17 15.44
C GLY A 131 -0.76 20.80 15.22
N ALA A 132 -0.37 20.11 14.15
CA ALA A 132 -0.89 18.78 13.84
C ALA A 132 -0.51 17.74 14.91
N LEU A 133 0.72 17.79 15.43
CA LEU A 133 1.18 16.95 16.53
C LEU A 133 0.45 17.26 17.84
N GLY A 134 0.17 18.54 18.12
CA GLY A 134 -0.65 18.96 19.25
C GLY A 134 -2.06 18.37 19.21
N GLY A 135 -2.74 18.48 18.06
CA GLY A 135 -4.05 17.84 17.86
C GLY A 135 -4.00 16.32 18.02
N LEU A 136 -3.02 15.66 17.40
CA LEU A 136 -2.82 14.22 17.55
C LEU A 136 -2.62 13.81 19.02
N ARG A 137 -1.83 14.58 19.79
CA ARG A 137 -1.66 14.37 21.23
C ARG A 137 -2.99 14.42 21.97
N ASP A 138 -3.81 15.45 21.74
CA ASP A 138 -5.13 15.59 22.37
C ASP A 138 -6.03 14.38 22.06
N GLY A 139 -5.99 13.90 20.82
CA GLY A 139 -6.70 12.70 20.38
C GLY A 139 -6.24 11.44 21.12
N LEU A 140 -4.93 11.22 21.23
CA LEU A 140 -4.34 10.08 21.93
C LEU A 140 -4.64 10.11 23.43
N GLU A 141 -4.57 11.28 24.07
CA GLU A 141 -4.91 11.45 25.48
C GLU A 141 -6.40 11.15 25.74
N ARG A 142 -7.30 11.66 24.89
CA ARG A 142 -8.74 11.40 24.96
C ARG A 142 -9.06 9.92 24.74
N ALA A 143 -8.42 9.27 23.77
CA ALA A 143 -8.53 7.83 23.53
C ALA A 143 -8.05 7.02 24.74
N CYS A 144 -6.88 7.38 25.28
CA CYS A 144 -6.32 6.76 26.47
C CYS A 144 -7.27 6.87 27.68
N GLY A 145 -7.90 8.03 27.89
CA GLY A 145 -8.90 8.25 28.94
C GLY A 145 -10.14 7.34 28.84
N ARG A 146 -10.41 6.76 27.67
CA ARG A 146 -11.48 5.77 27.42
C ARG A 146 -10.96 4.33 27.35
N GLY A 147 -9.70 4.08 27.74
CA GLY A 147 -9.08 2.76 27.68
C GLY A 147 -8.75 2.29 26.26
N ARG A 148 -8.63 3.20 25.30
CA ARG A 148 -8.24 2.91 23.91
C ARG A 148 -6.83 3.40 23.68
N VAL A 149 -5.86 2.48 23.66
CA VAL A 149 -4.45 2.79 23.42
C VAL A 149 -3.90 1.74 22.45
N ALA A 150 -3.13 2.18 21.47
CA ALA A 150 -2.37 1.29 20.58
C ALA A 150 -1.40 0.41 21.38
N ALA A 151 -1.02 -0.75 20.84
CA ALA A 151 -0.06 -1.63 21.49
C ALA A 151 1.26 -0.90 21.76
N ARG A 152 1.94 -1.25 22.85
CA ARG A 152 3.19 -0.59 23.29
C ARG A 152 4.24 -0.57 22.17
N ARG A 153 4.31 -1.66 21.40
CA ARG A 153 5.14 -1.77 20.18
C ARG A 153 4.92 -0.60 19.22
N GLN A 154 3.67 -0.33 18.86
CA GLN A 154 3.30 0.72 17.89
C GLN A 154 3.59 2.12 18.46
N VAL A 155 3.33 2.33 19.75
CA VAL A 155 3.66 3.60 20.44
C VAL A 155 5.16 3.87 20.38
N LEU A 156 5.99 2.88 20.71
CA LEU A 156 7.45 3.03 20.70
C LEU A 156 8.02 3.20 19.28
N ARG A 157 7.41 2.56 18.28
CA ARG A 157 7.79 2.73 16.87
C ARG A 157 7.45 4.13 16.36
N SER A 158 6.25 4.62 16.65
CA SER A 158 5.87 6.01 16.35
C SER A 158 6.79 7.02 17.03
N ALA A 159 7.18 6.77 18.29
CA ALA A 159 8.12 7.64 18.99
C ALA A 159 9.51 7.64 18.35
N ARG A 160 9.98 6.47 17.88
CA ARG A 160 11.26 6.36 17.18
C ARG A 160 11.22 7.15 15.87
N GLU A 161 10.16 7.01 15.09
CA GLU A 161 9.94 7.78 13.86
C GLU A 161 10.05 9.29 14.12
N CYS A 162 9.38 9.78 15.17
CA CYS A 162 9.47 11.19 15.56
C CYS A 162 10.90 11.66 15.87
N LEU A 163 11.77 10.79 16.36
CA LEU A 163 13.17 11.10 16.64
C LEU A 163 14.06 11.03 15.39
N ASP A 164 13.66 10.28 14.36
CA ASP A 164 14.42 10.11 13.12
C ASP A 164 14.09 11.20 12.08
N VAL A 165 12.84 11.68 12.02
CA VAL A 165 12.38 12.73 11.07
C VAL A 165 13.20 14.04 11.11
N PRO A 166 13.62 14.59 12.26
CA PRO A 166 14.39 15.83 12.32
C PRO A 166 15.67 15.83 11.47
N ALA A 167 16.33 14.67 11.31
CA ALA A 167 17.53 14.55 10.48
C ALA A 167 17.20 14.83 9.00
N TYR A 168 16.11 14.24 8.50
CA TYR A 168 15.62 14.49 7.15
C TYR A 168 15.24 15.96 6.93
N LEU A 169 14.46 16.55 7.86
CA LEU A 169 14.02 17.94 7.76
C LEU A 169 15.20 18.93 7.78
N GLY A 170 16.19 18.69 8.64
CA GLY A 170 17.38 19.53 8.77
C GLY A 170 18.26 19.56 7.52
N GLU A 171 18.25 18.49 6.73
CA GLU A 171 19.03 18.40 5.50
C GLU A 171 18.31 18.97 4.28
N LEU A 172 16.98 19.08 4.31
CA LEU A 172 16.13 19.36 3.15
C LEU A 172 16.60 20.59 2.34
N ALA A 173 16.75 21.73 3.00
CA ALA A 173 17.13 22.98 2.35
C ALA A 173 18.59 22.97 1.85
N GLY A 174 19.48 22.31 2.59
CA GLY A 174 20.90 22.18 2.23
C GLY A 174 21.12 21.24 1.05
N ARG A 175 20.41 20.10 1.03
CA ARG A 175 20.49 19.06 0.00
C ARG A 175 20.19 19.62 -1.40
N TYR A 176 19.22 20.52 -1.50
CA TYR A 176 18.82 21.12 -2.78
C TYR A 176 19.29 22.56 -2.98
N GLN A 177 20.22 23.03 -2.14
CA GLN A 177 20.85 24.34 -2.28
C GLN A 177 19.85 25.50 -2.34
N VAL A 178 18.81 25.47 -1.49
CA VAL A 178 17.81 26.54 -1.40
C VAL A 178 18.52 27.87 -1.10
N PRO A 179 18.39 28.91 -1.97
CA PRO A 179 19.15 30.15 -1.84
C PRO A 179 18.91 30.88 -0.50
N ASP A 180 19.95 31.50 0.03
CA ASP A 180 19.84 32.36 1.20
C ASP A 180 18.83 33.49 0.97
N GLY A 181 17.95 33.73 1.94
CA GLY A 181 16.89 34.73 1.84
C GLY A 181 15.74 34.50 2.83
N PRO A 182 14.65 35.28 2.73
CA PRO A 182 13.52 35.18 3.65
C PRO A 182 12.88 33.78 3.67
N LEU A 183 12.75 33.14 2.51
CA LEU A 183 12.20 31.78 2.40
C LEU A 183 13.07 30.76 3.14
N ARG A 184 14.39 30.81 2.92
CA ARG A 184 15.34 29.92 3.59
C ARG A 184 15.32 30.13 5.11
N GLY A 185 15.36 31.37 5.57
CA GLY A 185 15.29 31.68 7.00
C GLY A 185 13.97 31.23 7.65
N ALA A 186 12.84 31.36 6.93
CA ALA A 186 11.56 30.86 7.39
C ALA A 186 11.52 29.33 7.46
N LEU A 187 12.10 28.65 6.47
CA LEU A 187 12.20 27.20 6.44
C LEU A 187 13.09 26.66 7.57
N ASP A 188 14.25 27.26 7.80
CA ASP A 188 15.14 26.86 8.89
C ASP A 188 14.44 27.01 10.26
N ALA A 189 13.70 28.12 10.47
CA ALA A 189 12.92 28.33 11.69
C ALA A 189 11.74 27.34 11.83
N ALA A 190 11.07 27.02 10.72
CA ALA A 190 9.99 26.03 10.72
C ALA A 190 10.53 24.62 11.03
N VAL A 191 11.68 24.25 10.48
CA VAL A 191 12.36 22.98 10.76
C VAL A 191 12.77 22.88 12.23
N GLU A 192 13.30 23.97 12.82
CA GLU A 192 13.63 24.01 14.25
C GLU A 192 12.37 23.77 15.12
N ALA A 193 11.28 24.49 14.84
CA ALA A 193 10.02 24.34 15.56
C ALA A 193 9.40 22.94 15.40
N ALA A 194 9.40 22.41 14.17
CA ALA A 194 8.91 21.06 13.88
C ALA A 194 9.75 20.00 14.60
N SER A 195 11.07 20.13 14.60
CA SER A 195 11.99 19.20 15.28
C SER A 195 11.79 19.20 16.78
N ALA A 196 11.59 20.38 17.40
CA ALA A 196 11.27 20.49 18.81
C ALA A 196 9.93 19.81 19.13
N ALA A 197 8.88 20.07 18.35
CA ALA A 197 7.56 19.47 18.55
C ALA A 197 7.57 17.95 18.38
N LEU A 198 8.34 17.42 17.41
CA LEU A 198 8.53 15.98 17.23
C LEU A 198 9.25 15.36 18.44
N GLY A 199 10.27 16.03 18.98
CA GLY A 199 10.95 15.61 20.21
C GLY A 199 10.02 15.56 21.42
N GLU A 200 9.26 16.64 21.66
CA GLU A 200 8.26 16.70 22.74
C GLU A 200 7.17 15.63 22.58
N PHE A 201 6.73 15.37 21.35
CA PHE A 201 5.75 14.33 21.08
C PHE A 201 6.33 12.93 21.32
N ALA A 202 7.59 12.68 20.95
CA ALA A 202 8.28 11.42 21.26
C ALA A 202 8.44 11.20 22.78
N GLU A 203 8.72 12.26 23.54
CA GLU A 203 8.76 12.23 25.01
C GLU A 203 7.38 11.89 25.60
N PHE A 204 6.30 12.49 25.08
CA PHE A 204 4.94 12.14 25.46
C PHE A 204 4.63 10.65 25.18
N LEU A 205 4.94 10.17 23.96
CA LEU A 205 4.68 8.78 23.58
C LEU A 205 5.44 7.80 24.48
N THR A 206 6.71 8.06 24.77
CA THR A 206 7.57 7.15 25.55
C THR A 206 7.37 7.26 27.06
N GLY A 207 7.19 8.48 27.57
CA GLY A 207 7.08 8.78 29.00
C GLY A 207 5.66 8.60 29.57
N GLU A 208 4.63 8.91 28.78
CA GLU A 208 3.24 8.89 29.24
C GLU A 208 2.44 7.77 28.60
N LEU A 209 2.35 7.73 27.27
CA LEU A 209 1.44 6.83 26.56
C LEU A 209 1.90 5.37 26.66
N ALA A 210 3.20 5.10 26.49
CA ALA A 210 3.75 3.76 26.52
C ALA A 210 3.53 3.06 27.88
N GLY A 211 3.51 3.81 28.99
CA GLY A 211 3.22 3.27 30.32
C GLY A 211 1.77 2.81 30.51
N ARG A 212 0.86 3.22 29.62
CA ARG A 212 -0.56 2.84 29.61
C ARG A 212 -0.93 1.92 28.45
N ALA A 213 0.00 1.71 27.51
CA ALA A 213 -0.20 0.87 26.34
C ALA A 213 -0.15 -0.62 26.70
N PRO A 214 -1.02 -1.46 26.13
CA PRO A 214 -0.96 -2.90 26.35
C PRO A 214 0.28 -3.52 25.69
N GLU A 215 0.85 -4.54 26.35
CA GLU A 215 1.93 -5.36 25.78
C GLU A 215 1.43 -6.33 24.70
N ARG A 216 0.15 -6.74 24.79
CA ARG A 216 -0.46 -7.66 23.82
C ARG A 216 -0.75 -6.91 22.52
N ASP A 217 -0.10 -7.34 21.45
CA ASP A 217 -0.30 -6.81 20.10
C ASP A 217 -1.60 -7.31 19.44
N ALA A 218 -1.99 -8.55 19.74
CA ALA A 218 -3.15 -9.21 19.13
C ALA A 218 -4.48 -8.50 19.44
N LEU A 219 -5.22 -8.16 18.39
CA LEU A 219 -6.50 -7.45 18.51
C LEU A 219 -7.70 -8.36 18.80
N GLY A 220 -7.61 -9.65 18.48
CA GLY A 220 -8.72 -10.59 18.51
C GLY A 220 -9.69 -10.43 17.33
N ALA A 221 -10.54 -11.44 17.15
CA ALA A 221 -11.35 -11.62 15.94
C ALA A 221 -12.28 -10.43 15.61
N ASP A 222 -12.93 -9.82 16.60
CA ASP A 222 -13.94 -8.79 16.35
C ASP A 222 -13.33 -7.52 15.75
N ARG A 223 -12.21 -7.05 16.30
CA ARG A 223 -11.47 -5.90 15.75
C ARG A 223 -10.74 -6.26 14.46
N TYR A 224 -10.21 -7.48 14.36
CA TYR A 224 -9.54 -7.93 13.15
C TYR A 224 -10.48 -7.96 11.94
N ARG A 225 -11.73 -8.39 12.10
CA ARG A 225 -12.74 -8.37 11.02
C ARG A 225 -13.01 -6.96 10.48
N LEU A 226 -12.93 -5.92 11.30
CA LEU A 226 -13.06 -4.55 10.81
C LEU A 226 -11.88 -4.16 9.91
N GLY A 227 -10.66 -4.55 10.27
CA GLY A 227 -9.47 -4.36 9.43
C GLY A 227 -9.59 -5.12 8.10
N VAL A 228 -10.09 -6.36 8.13
CA VAL A 228 -10.39 -7.12 6.91
C VAL A 228 -11.37 -6.37 6.01
N ARG A 229 -12.46 -5.82 6.56
CA ARG A 229 -13.42 -5.01 5.78
C ARG A 229 -12.81 -3.70 5.25
N ASP A 230 -11.98 -3.04 6.05
CA ASP A 230 -11.26 -1.82 5.64
C ASP A 230 -10.36 -2.09 4.43
N PHE A 231 -9.52 -3.12 4.50
CA PHE A 231 -8.53 -3.35 3.46
C PHE A 231 -9.04 -4.19 2.27
N LEU A 232 -10.04 -5.06 2.46
CA LEU A 232 -10.50 -5.98 1.40
C LEU A 232 -11.93 -5.71 0.95
N GLY A 233 -12.77 -5.02 1.73
CA GLY A 233 -14.19 -4.86 1.40
C GLY A 233 -14.93 -6.19 1.23
N THR A 234 -14.64 -7.14 2.13
CA THR A 234 -15.26 -8.47 2.17
C THR A 234 -15.35 -9.00 3.60
N GLU A 235 -16.24 -9.95 3.82
CA GLU A 235 -16.29 -10.75 5.05
C GLU A 235 -15.65 -12.12 4.81
N LEU A 236 -14.72 -12.51 5.68
CA LEU A 236 -13.97 -13.77 5.55
C LEU A 236 -14.35 -14.76 6.65
N ASP A 237 -14.40 -16.05 6.29
CA ASP A 237 -14.15 -17.11 7.26
C ASP A 237 -12.64 -17.14 7.56
N LEU A 238 -12.28 -16.61 8.73
CA LEU A 238 -10.87 -16.47 9.13
C LEU A 238 -10.16 -17.82 9.32
N ALA A 239 -10.89 -18.86 9.74
CA ALA A 239 -10.30 -20.19 9.95
C ALA A 239 -10.03 -20.88 8.61
N GLU A 240 -11.00 -20.81 7.68
CA GLU A 240 -10.81 -21.31 6.31
C GLU A 240 -9.70 -20.54 5.60
N THR A 241 -9.68 -19.22 5.72
CA THR A 241 -8.66 -18.37 5.09
C THR A 241 -7.26 -18.66 5.63
N TYR A 242 -7.13 -18.88 6.93
CA TYR A 242 -5.86 -19.27 7.54
C TYR A 242 -5.39 -20.63 7.04
N ALA A 243 -6.28 -21.63 6.96
CA ALA A 243 -5.96 -22.95 6.40
C ALA A 243 -5.53 -22.86 4.94
N TRP A 244 -6.27 -22.08 4.13
CA TRP A 244 -5.91 -21.82 2.74
C TRP A 244 -4.54 -21.14 2.59
N GLY A 245 -4.16 -20.24 3.51
CA GLY A 245 -2.84 -19.61 3.52
C GLY A 245 -1.69 -20.63 3.55
N TRP A 246 -1.82 -21.69 4.34
CA TRP A 246 -0.85 -22.79 4.40
C TRP A 246 -0.83 -23.63 3.11
N GLU A 247 -1.99 -23.94 2.54
CA GLU A 247 -2.09 -24.66 1.26
C GLU A 247 -1.43 -23.86 0.13
N GLU A 248 -1.67 -22.56 0.10
CA GLU A 248 -1.14 -21.66 -0.91
C GLU A 248 0.38 -21.49 -0.76
N LEU A 249 0.90 -21.41 0.47
CA LEU A 249 2.34 -21.38 0.70
C LEU A 249 3.00 -22.66 0.15
N ALA A 250 2.48 -23.83 0.51
CA ALA A 250 3.02 -25.11 0.02
C ALA A 250 2.96 -25.21 -1.53
N ARG A 251 1.89 -24.68 -2.14
CA ARG A 251 1.76 -24.63 -3.61
C ARG A 251 2.84 -23.75 -4.23
N VAL A 252 3.13 -22.58 -3.65
CA VAL A 252 4.17 -21.68 -4.16
C VAL A 252 5.56 -22.29 -3.97
N GLU A 253 5.83 -22.94 -2.83
CA GLU A 253 7.10 -23.61 -2.57
C GLU A 253 7.40 -24.73 -3.57
N ALA A 254 6.38 -25.49 -3.98
CA ALA A 254 6.52 -26.45 -5.06
C ALA A 254 6.93 -25.79 -6.39
N GLN A 255 6.33 -24.63 -6.74
CA GLN A 255 6.71 -23.86 -7.93
C GLN A 255 8.13 -23.31 -7.83
N MET A 256 8.55 -22.92 -6.62
CA MET A 256 9.92 -22.46 -6.37
C MET A 256 10.93 -23.58 -6.53
N ALA A 257 10.63 -24.79 -6.07
CA ALA A 257 11.49 -25.95 -6.25
C ALA A 257 11.69 -26.27 -7.75
N GLU A 258 10.62 -26.20 -8.55
CA GLU A 258 10.72 -26.34 -10.02
C GLU A 258 11.59 -25.26 -10.66
N ALA A 259 11.43 -24.00 -10.25
CA ALA A 259 12.23 -22.89 -10.76
C ALA A 259 13.71 -23.01 -10.35
N ALA A 260 13.98 -23.41 -9.10
CA ALA A 260 15.32 -23.63 -8.59
C ALA A 260 16.04 -24.77 -9.34
N GLU A 261 15.35 -25.87 -9.63
CA GLU A 261 15.90 -27.00 -10.41
C GLU A 261 16.33 -26.56 -11.82
N ALA A 262 15.63 -25.59 -12.43
CA ALA A 262 16.00 -25.05 -13.74
C ALA A 262 17.26 -24.15 -13.72
N ILE A 263 17.61 -23.60 -12.55
CA ILE A 263 18.75 -22.69 -12.37
C ILE A 263 20.00 -23.48 -11.96
N LEU A 264 19.86 -24.29 -10.91
CA LEU A 264 20.96 -25.09 -10.37
C LEU A 264 20.42 -26.48 -9.97
N PRO A 265 20.41 -27.45 -10.92
CA PRO A 265 19.83 -28.77 -10.70
C PRO A 265 20.38 -29.50 -9.47
N GLY A 266 19.48 -30.01 -8.62
CA GLY A 266 19.81 -30.77 -7.42
C GLY A 266 20.32 -29.95 -6.22
N ALA A 267 20.45 -28.63 -6.35
CA ALA A 267 20.84 -27.77 -5.23
C ALA A 267 19.62 -27.36 -4.39
N PRO A 268 19.75 -27.26 -3.05
CA PRO A 268 18.70 -26.73 -2.21
C PRO A 268 18.50 -25.22 -2.47
N LEU A 269 17.27 -24.73 -2.30
CA LEU A 269 16.89 -23.35 -2.62
C LEU A 269 17.84 -22.28 -2.02
N PRO A 270 18.28 -22.35 -0.75
CA PRO A 270 19.22 -21.35 -0.21
C PRO A 270 20.56 -21.28 -0.96
N GLU A 271 21.05 -22.41 -1.49
CA GLU A 271 22.26 -22.42 -2.31
C GLU A 271 22.01 -21.80 -3.69
N VAL A 272 20.82 -22.02 -4.27
CA VAL A 272 20.43 -21.37 -5.54
C VAL A 272 20.35 -19.85 -5.37
N VAL A 273 19.70 -19.36 -4.31
CA VAL A 273 19.62 -17.93 -3.99
C VAL A 273 21.00 -17.34 -3.76
N ALA A 274 21.86 -17.99 -2.98
CA ALA A 274 23.22 -17.52 -2.76
C ALA A 274 24.06 -17.46 -4.05
N ALA A 275 23.84 -18.40 -4.97
CA ALA A 275 24.49 -18.39 -6.28
C ALA A 275 24.01 -17.21 -7.15
N LEU A 276 22.69 -16.95 -7.20
CA LEU A 276 22.12 -15.80 -7.91
C LEU A 276 22.58 -14.47 -7.32
N ASP A 277 22.62 -14.37 -5.99
CA ASP A 277 23.12 -13.20 -5.30
C ASP A 277 24.59 -12.97 -5.61
N ALA A 278 25.40 -13.99 -5.85
CA ALA A 278 26.81 -13.85 -6.20
C ALA A 278 27.07 -13.64 -7.71
N ASP A 279 26.09 -13.91 -8.57
CA ASP A 279 26.27 -13.91 -10.03
C ASP A 279 26.43 -12.47 -10.58
N PRO A 280 27.55 -12.13 -11.23
CA PRO A 280 27.73 -10.84 -11.89
C PRO A 280 26.68 -10.54 -12.97
N ALA A 281 26.05 -11.56 -13.58
CA ALA A 281 24.98 -11.37 -14.57
C ALA A 281 23.69 -10.81 -13.95
N HIS A 282 23.47 -11.05 -12.65
CA HIS A 282 22.32 -10.56 -11.90
C HIS A 282 22.68 -9.37 -11.00
N ARG A 283 23.78 -8.67 -11.27
CA ARG A 283 24.21 -7.49 -10.52
C ARG A 283 24.37 -6.27 -11.41
N MET A 284 23.98 -5.13 -10.89
CA MET A 284 24.12 -3.84 -11.56
C MET A 284 24.81 -2.83 -10.67
N ARG A 285 25.87 -2.20 -11.17
CA ARG A 285 26.63 -1.22 -10.40
C ARG A 285 26.06 0.18 -10.54
N GLY A 286 25.65 0.74 -9.41
CA GLY A 286 25.26 2.15 -9.29
C GLY A 286 23.80 2.43 -9.65
N ALA A 287 23.22 3.35 -8.89
CA ALA A 287 21.82 3.78 -8.96
C ALA A 287 21.38 4.25 -10.36
N GLU A 288 22.20 5.03 -11.08
CA GLU A 288 21.83 5.55 -12.40
C GLU A 288 21.70 4.46 -13.47
N ALA A 289 22.61 3.49 -13.47
CA ALA A 289 22.53 2.35 -14.39
C ALA A 289 21.29 1.51 -14.09
N PHE A 290 21.03 1.27 -12.80
CA PHE A 290 19.84 0.57 -12.33
C PHE A 290 18.54 1.28 -12.72
N ARG A 291 18.46 2.60 -12.48
CA ARG A 291 17.31 3.43 -12.87
C ARG A 291 17.06 3.40 -14.38
N ALA A 292 18.11 3.43 -15.19
CA ALA A 292 17.99 3.30 -16.64
C ALA A 292 17.45 1.92 -17.04
N TRP A 293 17.93 0.84 -16.40
CA TRP A 293 17.50 -0.51 -16.70
C TRP A 293 16.02 -0.78 -16.34
N ILE A 294 15.56 -0.33 -15.17
CA ILE A 294 14.14 -0.47 -14.80
C ILE A 294 13.23 0.39 -15.68
N GLN A 295 13.71 1.57 -16.14
CA GLN A 295 12.99 2.37 -17.12
C GLN A 295 12.82 1.60 -18.44
N GLU A 296 13.89 1.00 -18.96
CA GLU A 296 13.81 0.20 -20.18
C GLU A 296 12.89 -1.03 -20.01
N LEU A 297 12.86 -1.64 -18.82
CA LEU A 297 11.96 -2.75 -18.53
C LEU A 297 10.50 -2.30 -18.61
N ALA A 298 10.18 -1.14 -18.03
CA ALA A 298 8.85 -0.56 -18.10
C ALA A 298 8.44 -0.17 -19.53
N ASP A 299 9.35 0.48 -20.28
CA ASP A 299 9.12 0.88 -21.67
C ASP A 299 8.89 -0.32 -22.59
N ARG A 300 9.66 -1.42 -22.40
CA ARG A 300 9.46 -2.67 -23.14
C ARG A 300 8.12 -3.32 -22.81
N ALA A 301 7.75 -3.38 -21.52
CA ALA A 301 6.45 -3.93 -21.11
C ALA A 301 5.28 -3.16 -21.76
N ILE A 302 5.36 -1.83 -21.83
CA ILE A 302 4.36 -1.02 -22.55
C ILE A 302 4.30 -1.40 -24.03
N ALA A 303 5.45 -1.48 -24.70
CA ALA A 303 5.52 -1.77 -26.13
C ALA A 303 5.01 -3.19 -26.49
N ASP A 304 5.29 -4.17 -25.64
CA ASP A 304 4.89 -5.57 -25.87
C ASP A 304 3.41 -5.82 -25.56
N LEU A 305 2.85 -5.09 -24.58
CA LEU A 305 1.49 -5.32 -24.10
C LEU A 305 0.42 -4.43 -24.77
N ASP A 306 0.76 -3.21 -25.19
CA ASP A 306 -0.18 -2.29 -25.84
C ASP A 306 -0.68 -2.83 -27.18
N GLY A 307 -1.99 -2.79 -27.38
CA GLY A 307 -2.68 -3.34 -28.54
C GLY A 307 -2.85 -4.86 -28.53
N VAL A 308 -2.02 -5.60 -27.78
CA VAL A 308 -2.03 -7.08 -27.74
C VAL A 308 -2.81 -7.62 -26.55
N HIS A 309 -2.42 -7.24 -25.34
CA HIS A 309 -3.01 -7.71 -24.08
C HIS A 309 -3.84 -6.64 -23.39
N PHE A 310 -3.54 -5.37 -23.65
CA PHE A 310 -4.25 -4.21 -23.12
C PHE A 310 -4.38 -3.13 -24.20
N ASP A 311 -5.32 -2.21 -24.03
CA ASP A 311 -5.35 -0.95 -24.77
C ASP A 311 -4.81 0.13 -23.84
N ILE A 312 -3.53 0.48 -23.97
CA ILE A 312 -2.86 1.43 -23.05
C ILE A 312 -3.07 2.86 -23.59
N PRO A 313 -3.82 3.72 -22.86
CA PRO A 313 -4.02 5.11 -23.25
C PRO A 313 -2.70 5.85 -23.46
N GLU A 314 -2.65 6.76 -24.43
CA GLU A 314 -1.43 7.50 -24.79
C GLU A 314 -0.73 8.19 -23.60
N PRO A 315 -1.44 8.83 -22.64
CA PRO A 315 -0.78 9.42 -21.48
C PRO A 315 -0.08 8.40 -20.56
N LEU A 316 -0.52 7.13 -20.57
CA LEU A 316 0.06 6.03 -19.78
C LEU A 316 1.13 5.25 -20.54
N ARG A 317 1.46 5.65 -21.77
CA ARG A 317 2.64 5.12 -22.46
C ARG A 317 3.94 5.76 -21.95
N ARG A 318 3.80 6.79 -21.10
CA ARG A 318 4.91 7.42 -20.38
C ARG A 318 4.83 7.06 -18.90
N ILE A 319 5.80 6.27 -18.46
CA ILE A 319 6.06 5.97 -17.06
C ILE A 319 7.45 6.50 -16.70
N GLU A 320 7.60 7.08 -15.52
CA GLU A 320 8.91 7.52 -15.03
C GLU A 320 9.42 6.60 -13.92
N CYS A 321 10.65 6.12 -14.04
CA CYS A 321 11.34 5.43 -12.94
C CYS A 321 12.32 6.39 -12.25
N ARG A 322 12.23 6.51 -10.92
CA ARG A 322 13.05 7.40 -10.09
C ARG A 322 13.61 6.67 -8.87
N ILE A 323 14.70 7.20 -8.33
CA ILE A 323 15.29 6.75 -7.06
C ILE A 323 15.11 7.88 -6.04
N PRO A 324 14.40 7.64 -4.93
CA PRO A 324 14.18 8.68 -3.92
C PRO A 324 15.48 8.98 -3.15
N PRO A 325 15.61 10.19 -2.59
CA PRO A 325 16.77 10.59 -1.78
C PRO A 325 16.82 9.91 -0.41
N VAL A 326 15.69 9.31 0.02
CA VAL A 326 15.51 8.65 1.31
C VAL A 326 14.94 7.25 1.11
N GLU A 327 15.15 6.38 2.09
CA GLU A 327 14.60 5.04 2.09
C GLU A 327 13.08 5.07 2.26
N ALA A 328 12.37 4.51 1.29
CA ALA A 328 10.91 4.44 1.23
C ALA A 328 10.40 3.14 0.59
N GLY A 329 11.29 2.19 0.32
CA GLY A 329 10.98 0.97 -0.41
C GLY A 329 10.75 1.20 -1.90
N VAL A 330 9.93 0.35 -2.52
CA VAL A 330 9.45 0.53 -3.90
C VAL A 330 7.96 0.84 -3.85
N TYR A 331 7.54 1.88 -4.56
CA TYR A 331 6.15 2.29 -4.63
C TYR A 331 5.83 3.01 -5.93
N TYR A 332 4.57 2.98 -6.31
CA TYR A 332 4.04 3.71 -7.46
C TYR A 332 3.20 4.91 -7.02
N LEU A 333 3.37 6.03 -7.72
CA LEU A 333 2.47 7.18 -7.66
C LEU A 333 1.69 7.29 -8.97
N ALA A 334 0.36 7.28 -8.85
CA ALA A 334 -0.54 7.51 -9.98
C ALA A 334 -0.32 8.88 -10.63
N PRO A 335 -0.64 9.03 -11.94
CA PRO A 335 -0.69 10.33 -12.57
C PRO A 335 -1.68 11.22 -11.82
N ALA A 336 -1.38 12.53 -11.75
CA ALA A 336 -2.32 13.49 -11.18
C ALA A 336 -3.64 13.50 -11.99
N GLU A 337 -4.78 13.80 -11.35
CA GLU A 337 -6.09 13.80 -12.04
C GLU A 337 -6.14 14.79 -13.21
N ASP A 338 -5.30 15.83 -13.19
CA ASP A 338 -5.14 16.84 -14.24
C ASP A 338 -3.97 16.56 -15.21
N LEU A 339 -3.28 15.42 -15.05
CA LEU A 339 -2.11 14.98 -15.81
C LEU A 339 -0.89 15.91 -15.73
N SER A 340 -0.84 16.81 -14.74
CA SER A 340 0.34 17.65 -14.49
C SER A 340 1.58 16.84 -14.09
N ARG A 341 1.38 15.67 -13.49
CA ARG A 341 2.42 14.70 -13.11
C ARG A 341 2.15 13.34 -13.77
N PRO A 342 3.15 12.72 -14.44
CA PRO A 342 3.00 11.37 -14.99
C PRO A 342 3.04 10.31 -13.88
N GLY A 343 2.56 9.10 -14.20
CA GLY A 343 2.73 7.95 -13.31
C GLY A 343 4.21 7.64 -13.09
N THR A 344 4.61 7.46 -11.84
CA THR A 344 6.02 7.35 -11.45
C THR A 344 6.24 6.16 -10.53
N VAL A 345 7.20 5.29 -10.87
CA VAL A 345 7.73 4.25 -9.97
C VAL A 345 8.95 4.79 -9.26
N TRP A 346 8.90 4.78 -7.93
CA TRP A 346 10.01 5.13 -7.07
C TRP A 346 10.63 3.87 -6.51
N TRP A 347 11.95 3.76 -6.61
CA TRP A 347 12.68 2.58 -6.19
C TRP A 347 13.85 2.97 -5.30
N THR A 348 13.77 2.67 -4.00
CA THR A 348 14.89 2.89 -3.07
C THR A 348 16.05 1.96 -3.36
N VAL A 349 17.26 2.53 -3.34
CA VAL A 349 18.53 1.80 -3.37
C VAL A 349 19.31 2.18 -2.11
N ASP A 350 19.59 1.20 -1.24
CA ASP A 350 20.22 1.42 0.07
C ASP A 350 21.59 2.11 -0.02
N ASP A 351 22.45 1.60 -0.91
CA ASP A 351 23.72 2.22 -1.27
C ASP A 351 23.73 2.50 -2.78
N PRO A 352 23.47 3.77 -3.19
CA PRO A 352 23.47 4.18 -4.59
C PRO A 352 24.78 3.91 -5.34
N SER A 353 25.88 3.63 -4.63
CA SER A 353 27.19 3.34 -5.22
C SER A 353 27.54 1.85 -5.28
N ALA A 354 26.77 1.00 -4.58
CA ALA A 354 27.01 -0.44 -4.50
C ALA A 354 26.46 -1.21 -5.73
N ASP A 355 26.76 -2.50 -5.75
CA ASP A 355 26.17 -3.46 -6.68
C ASP A 355 24.77 -3.86 -6.19
N ILE A 356 23.78 -3.64 -7.03
CA ILE A 356 22.37 -3.91 -6.80
C ILE A 356 22.04 -5.28 -7.39
N VAL A 357 21.40 -6.14 -6.61
CA VAL A 357 20.94 -7.47 -7.05
C VAL A 357 19.66 -7.30 -7.88
N THR A 358 19.59 -7.95 -9.04
CA THR A 358 18.56 -7.69 -10.06
C THR A 358 17.68 -8.88 -10.41
N TRP A 359 17.99 -10.10 -9.95
CA TRP A 359 17.21 -11.29 -10.33
C TRP A 359 15.76 -11.21 -9.85
N SER A 360 15.46 -10.55 -8.73
CA SER A 360 14.09 -10.37 -8.21
C SER A 360 13.37 -9.12 -8.73
N VAL A 361 14.08 -8.22 -9.40
CA VAL A 361 13.56 -6.88 -9.75
C VAL A 361 12.41 -6.91 -10.76
N PRO A 362 12.41 -7.75 -11.81
CA PRO A 362 11.37 -7.68 -12.82
C PRO A 362 9.95 -7.88 -12.29
N ALA A 363 9.77 -8.76 -11.29
CA ALA A 363 8.47 -9.00 -10.68
C ALA A 363 7.91 -7.73 -10.03
N THR A 364 8.71 -7.06 -9.20
CA THR A 364 8.33 -5.78 -8.57
C THR A 364 8.10 -4.68 -9.63
N MET A 365 8.88 -4.65 -10.71
CA MET A 365 8.65 -3.69 -11.79
C MET A 365 7.31 -3.93 -12.51
N PHE A 366 6.92 -5.19 -12.71
CA PHE A 366 5.61 -5.50 -13.29
C PHE A 366 4.45 -5.26 -12.31
N HIS A 367 4.71 -5.38 -11.00
CA HIS A 367 3.76 -5.05 -9.93
C HIS A 367 3.49 -3.54 -9.85
N GLU A 368 4.54 -2.72 -9.74
CA GLU A 368 4.44 -1.27 -9.57
C GLU A 368 4.22 -0.53 -10.90
N GLY A 369 4.76 -1.08 -11.98
CA GLY A 369 4.70 -0.53 -13.32
C GLY A 369 3.60 -1.18 -14.17
N VAL A 370 3.99 -1.70 -15.33
CA VAL A 370 3.08 -2.25 -16.34
C VAL A 370 3.24 -3.77 -16.39
N PRO A 371 2.15 -4.57 -16.34
CA PRO A 371 0.75 -4.18 -16.35
C PRO A 371 0.11 -3.97 -14.97
N GLY A 372 0.90 -3.85 -13.90
CA GLY A 372 0.42 -3.66 -12.53
C GLY A 372 -0.15 -2.27 -12.25
N HIS A 373 0.31 -1.62 -11.18
CA HIS A 373 -0.28 -0.38 -10.66
C HIS A 373 -0.31 0.75 -11.69
N HIS A 374 0.74 0.92 -12.50
CA HIS A 374 0.74 1.99 -13.51
C HIS A 374 -0.42 1.87 -14.49
N LEU A 375 -0.68 0.65 -14.98
CA LEU A 375 -1.80 0.43 -15.88
C LEU A 375 -3.14 0.58 -15.15
N GLN A 376 -3.30 -0.08 -14.00
CA GLN A 376 -4.58 -0.10 -13.28
C GLN A 376 -5.01 1.28 -12.80
N LEU A 377 -4.14 1.95 -12.03
CA LEU A 377 -4.46 3.24 -11.43
C LEU A 377 -4.53 4.31 -12.52
N GLY A 378 -3.63 4.27 -13.50
CA GLY A 378 -3.66 5.20 -14.63
C GLY A 378 -4.96 5.09 -15.45
N VAL A 379 -5.40 3.88 -15.81
CA VAL A 379 -6.66 3.68 -16.55
C VAL A 379 -7.84 4.14 -15.71
N THR A 380 -7.84 3.85 -14.41
CA THR A 380 -8.87 4.32 -13.46
C THR A 380 -8.95 5.85 -13.45
N THR A 381 -7.83 6.55 -13.29
CA THR A 381 -7.76 8.02 -13.28
C THR A 381 -8.29 8.63 -14.58
N LEU A 382 -8.02 7.99 -15.72
CA LEU A 382 -8.40 8.47 -17.05
C LEU A 382 -9.80 8.04 -17.49
N ASN A 383 -10.51 7.20 -16.73
CA ASN A 383 -11.73 6.56 -17.20
C ASN A 383 -12.93 7.53 -17.19
N PRO A 384 -13.50 7.91 -18.35
CA PRO A 384 -14.63 8.84 -18.40
C PRO A 384 -15.96 8.24 -17.96
N VAL A 385 -16.05 6.92 -17.79
CA VAL A 385 -17.26 6.22 -17.33
C VAL A 385 -17.39 6.30 -15.81
N LEU A 386 -16.26 6.39 -15.10
CA LEU A 386 -16.20 6.43 -13.65
C LEU A 386 -16.50 7.84 -13.14
N ASN A 387 -17.26 7.95 -12.04
CA ASN A 387 -17.39 9.22 -11.33
C ASN A 387 -16.07 9.59 -10.62
N ARG A 388 -15.94 10.83 -10.15
CA ARG A 388 -14.67 11.29 -9.59
C ARG A 388 -14.21 10.48 -8.37
N PHE A 389 -15.12 10.09 -7.49
CA PHE A 389 -14.77 9.25 -6.34
C PHE A 389 -14.13 7.91 -6.78
N GLN A 390 -14.73 7.21 -7.74
CA GLN A 390 -14.14 5.97 -8.28
C GLN A 390 -12.76 6.21 -8.91
N ARG A 391 -12.57 7.34 -9.63
CA ARG A 391 -11.29 7.66 -10.29
C ARG A 391 -10.13 7.92 -9.32
N VAL A 392 -10.40 8.39 -8.10
CA VAL A 392 -9.35 8.77 -7.13
C VAL A 392 -9.24 7.83 -5.92
N SER A 393 -10.09 6.80 -5.82
CA SER A 393 -10.22 5.96 -4.61
C SER A 393 -9.40 4.67 -4.61
N SER A 394 -8.42 4.50 -5.50
CA SER A 394 -7.59 3.28 -5.55
C SER A 394 -6.91 2.97 -4.21
N GLU A 395 -6.40 3.99 -3.52
CA GLU A 395 -5.79 3.89 -2.18
C GLU A 395 -6.75 3.36 -1.10
N LEU A 396 -8.06 3.48 -1.32
CA LEU A 396 -9.10 3.03 -0.39
C LEU A 396 -9.51 1.56 -0.61
N HIS A 397 -8.93 0.89 -1.62
CA HIS A 397 -9.29 -0.47 -2.02
C HIS A 397 -8.07 -1.38 -2.22
N PRO A 398 -7.22 -1.58 -1.20
CA PRO A 398 -5.96 -2.31 -1.36
C PRO A 398 -6.18 -3.77 -1.78
N GLY A 399 -7.22 -4.45 -1.31
CA GLY A 399 -7.52 -5.81 -1.78
C GLY A 399 -7.69 -5.91 -3.30
N HIS A 400 -8.32 -4.91 -3.92
CA HIS A 400 -8.46 -4.84 -5.37
C HIS A 400 -7.15 -4.45 -6.06
N CYS A 401 -6.47 -3.42 -5.54
CA CYS A 401 -5.27 -2.84 -6.17
C CYS A 401 -4.02 -3.72 -6.00
N GLU A 402 -3.73 -4.15 -4.78
CA GLU A 402 -2.61 -5.04 -4.48
C GLU A 402 -2.84 -6.45 -5.04
N GLY A 403 -4.09 -6.88 -5.06
CA GLY A 403 -4.49 -8.11 -5.74
C GLY A 403 -4.22 -8.07 -7.24
N TRP A 404 -4.46 -6.93 -7.89
CA TRP A 404 -4.12 -6.73 -9.29
C TRP A 404 -2.61 -6.74 -9.52
N GLY A 405 -1.83 -6.08 -8.67
CA GLY A 405 -0.37 -6.09 -8.74
C GLY A 405 0.20 -7.52 -8.72
N LEU A 406 -0.24 -8.36 -7.77
CA LEU A 406 0.15 -9.78 -7.73
C LEU A 406 -0.36 -10.58 -8.94
N TYR A 407 -1.60 -10.32 -9.36
CA TYR A 407 -2.15 -10.94 -10.56
C TYR A 407 -1.31 -10.60 -11.81
N ALA A 408 -0.85 -9.34 -11.93
CA ALA A 408 0.02 -8.88 -13.01
C ALA A 408 1.38 -9.58 -12.98
N GLU A 409 1.98 -9.79 -11.80
CA GLU A 409 3.23 -10.56 -11.66
C GLU A 409 3.11 -11.97 -12.26
N ARG A 410 2.00 -12.68 -12.01
CA ARG A 410 1.73 -14.01 -12.58
C ARG A 410 1.38 -13.95 -14.06
N LEU A 411 0.60 -12.95 -14.48
CA LEU A 411 0.26 -12.74 -15.87
C LEU A 411 1.53 -12.61 -16.71
N MET A 412 2.54 -11.87 -16.23
CA MET A 412 3.81 -11.72 -16.94
C MET A 412 4.59 -13.04 -17.09
N ASP A 413 4.45 -13.99 -16.15
CA ASP A 413 4.96 -15.37 -16.33
C ASP A 413 4.20 -16.10 -17.44
N GLU A 414 2.87 -16.05 -17.41
CA GLU A 414 2.01 -16.68 -18.42
C GLU A 414 2.23 -16.13 -19.84
N LEU A 415 2.62 -14.87 -19.95
CA LEU A 415 2.93 -14.18 -21.21
C LEU A 415 4.39 -14.36 -21.66
N GLY A 416 5.24 -14.99 -20.84
CA GLY A 416 6.63 -15.31 -21.19
C GLY A 416 7.65 -14.18 -20.94
N HIS A 417 7.32 -13.21 -20.07
CA HIS A 417 8.20 -12.09 -19.73
C HIS A 417 9.25 -12.42 -18.65
N TYR A 418 9.35 -13.68 -18.21
CA TYR A 418 10.48 -14.20 -17.41
C TYR A 418 11.27 -15.25 -18.21
N PRO A 419 11.99 -14.85 -19.28
CA PRO A 419 12.79 -15.79 -20.06
C PRO A 419 14.00 -16.34 -19.27
N ASP A 420 14.50 -15.57 -18.30
CA ASP A 420 15.49 -16.04 -17.33
C ASP A 420 14.75 -16.71 -16.14
N PRO A 421 15.01 -18.00 -15.86
CA PRO A 421 14.44 -18.70 -14.71
C PRO A 421 14.71 -18.00 -13.37
N ALA A 422 15.80 -17.26 -13.24
CA ALA A 422 16.11 -16.47 -12.05
C ALA A 422 15.03 -15.41 -11.78
N HIS A 423 14.51 -14.75 -12.81
CA HIS A 423 13.43 -13.77 -12.66
C HIS A 423 12.11 -14.41 -12.23
N ARG A 424 11.80 -15.61 -12.74
CA ARG A 424 10.64 -16.37 -12.29
C ARG A 424 10.79 -16.80 -10.84
N LEU A 425 11.96 -17.26 -10.41
CA LEU A 425 12.23 -17.55 -9.00
C LEU A 425 12.09 -16.27 -8.14
N GLY A 426 12.53 -15.12 -8.66
CA GLY A 426 12.34 -13.80 -8.07
C GLY A 426 10.89 -13.47 -7.76
N MET A 427 10.03 -13.62 -8.77
CA MET A 427 8.57 -13.45 -8.63
C MET A 427 7.99 -14.40 -7.58
N LEU A 428 8.40 -15.68 -7.60
CA LEU A 428 7.86 -16.66 -6.66
C LEU A 428 8.31 -16.39 -5.22
N ALA A 429 9.59 -16.10 -4.98
CA ALA A 429 10.14 -15.90 -3.64
C ALA A 429 9.78 -14.52 -3.06
N GLY A 430 10.08 -13.45 -3.79
CA GLY A 430 9.88 -12.07 -3.34
C GLY A 430 8.42 -11.60 -3.41
N GLY A 431 7.69 -12.10 -4.41
CA GLY A 431 6.26 -11.89 -4.65
C GLY A 431 5.41 -12.91 -3.88
N GLN A 432 5.25 -14.08 -4.47
CA GLN A 432 4.17 -15.01 -4.13
C GLN A 432 4.32 -15.64 -2.74
N GLN A 433 5.50 -16.16 -2.38
CA GLN A 433 5.75 -16.86 -1.10
C GLN A 433 5.60 -15.88 0.07
N PHE A 434 6.25 -14.72 -0.05
CA PHE A 434 6.17 -13.68 0.96
C PHE A 434 4.74 -13.21 1.23
N ARG A 435 3.94 -12.99 0.17
CA ARG A 435 2.52 -12.60 0.34
C ARG A 435 1.62 -13.76 0.77
N ALA A 436 1.97 -15.02 0.51
CA ALA A 436 1.28 -16.18 1.11
C ALA A 436 1.57 -16.28 2.61
N ALA A 437 2.83 -16.11 3.03
CA ALA A 437 3.22 -16.07 4.44
C ALA A 437 2.49 -14.96 5.21
N ARG A 438 2.25 -13.80 4.59
CA ARG A 438 1.45 -12.71 5.17
C ARG A 438 0.04 -13.16 5.58
N VAL A 439 -0.63 -14.03 4.81
CA VAL A 439 -1.98 -14.53 5.16
C VAL A 439 -1.94 -15.33 6.45
N ILE A 440 -0.97 -16.24 6.57
CA ILE A 440 -0.76 -17.08 7.74
C ILE A 440 -0.44 -16.20 8.96
N LEU A 441 0.52 -15.29 8.82
CA LEU A 441 1.05 -14.47 9.91
C LEU A 441 0.03 -13.46 10.43
N ASP A 442 -0.62 -12.72 9.55
CA ASP A 442 -1.52 -11.64 9.95
C ASP A 442 -2.74 -12.19 10.69
N ILE A 443 -3.40 -13.22 10.13
CA ILE A 443 -4.52 -13.89 10.81
C ILE A 443 -4.02 -14.61 12.06
N GLY A 444 -2.93 -15.37 11.94
CA GLY A 444 -2.37 -16.19 13.01
C GLY A 444 -2.00 -15.38 14.25
N MET A 445 -1.28 -14.27 14.08
CA MET A 445 -0.84 -13.41 15.19
C MET A 445 -2.01 -12.63 15.80
N HIS A 446 -2.91 -12.04 14.99
CA HIS A 446 -4.02 -11.25 15.54
C HIS A 446 -5.08 -12.08 16.26
N LEU A 447 -5.23 -13.35 15.91
CA LEU A 447 -6.12 -14.30 16.58
C LEU A 447 -5.40 -15.24 17.55
N GLU A 448 -4.07 -15.15 17.64
CA GLU A 448 -3.20 -16.05 18.42
C GLU A 448 -3.53 -17.53 18.14
N LEU A 449 -3.71 -17.87 16.86
CA LEU A 449 -4.09 -19.21 16.43
C LEU A 449 -2.98 -20.22 16.73
N GLU A 450 -3.38 -21.47 16.91
CA GLU A 450 -2.45 -22.59 16.99
C GLU A 450 -1.84 -22.87 15.61
N ILE A 451 -0.55 -23.18 15.59
CA ILE A 451 0.15 -23.57 14.37
C ILE A 451 -0.22 -25.03 14.06
N PRO A 452 -0.82 -25.32 12.88
CA PRO A 452 -1.35 -26.64 12.58
C PRO A 452 -0.27 -27.72 12.54
N ALA A 453 -0.67 -28.95 12.88
CA ALA A 453 0.17 -30.13 12.69
C ALA A 453 0.44 -30.40 11.20
N GLY A 454 1.62 -30.95 10.89
CA GLY A 454 2.06 -31.25 9.53
C GLY A 454 2.64 -30.05 8.76
N THR A 455 2.79 -28.89 9.38
CA THR A 455 3.43 -27.70 8.79
C THR A 455 4.95 -27.73 8.91
N GLY A 456 5.49 -28.53 9.83
CA GLY A 456 6.93 -28.59 10.10
C GLY A 456 7.48 -27.39 10.87
N PHE A 457 6.63 -26.48 11.34
CA PHE A 457 7.03 -25.27 12.06
C PHE A 457 6.24 -25.16 13.38
N HIS A 458 6.92 -25.24 14.54
CA HIS A 458 6.34 -25.00 15.88
C HIS A 458 4.92 -25.55 16.13
N GLU A 459 4.64 -26.78 15.67
CA GLU A 459 3.29 -27.36 15.66
C GLU A 459 2.69 -27.44 17.07
N GLY A 460 1.44 -26.97 17.22
CA GLY A 460 0.73 -26.92 18.51
C GLY A 460 1.05 -25.70 19.39
N GLU A 461 2.06 -24.89 19.02
CA GLU A 461 2.29 -23.59 19.65
C GLU A 461 1.33 -22.53 19.09
N ARG A 462 1.10 -21.45 19.85
CA ARG A 462 0.31 -20.30 19.39
C ARG A 462 1.24 -19.24 18.81
N TRP A 463 0.78 -18.56 17.77
CA TRP A 463 1.54 -17.46 17.17
C TRP A 463 1.91 -16.38 18.18
N THR A 464 3.18 -16.03 18.20
CA THR A 464 3.74 -14.84 18.84
C THR A 464 4.49 -14.00 17.80
N PRO A 465 4.75 -12.71 18.06
CA PRO A 465 5.57 -11.89 17.18
C PRO A 465 6.97 -12.50 16.90
N GLU A 466 7.55 -13.20 17.88
CA GLU A 466 8.85 -13.85 17.75
C GLU A 466 8.80 -15.03 16.78
N LEU A 467 7.81 -15.92 16.93
CA LEU A 467 7.56 -17.01 15.98
C LEU A 467 7.21 -16.45 14.60
N GLY A 468 6.44 -15.37 14.54
CA GLY A 468 6.12 -14.68 13.29
C GLY A 468 7.37 -14.21 12.56
N ARG A 469 8.33 -13.62 13.30
CA ARG A 469 9.62 -13.18 12.75
C ARG A 469 10.45 -14.36 12.24
N GLU A 470 10.53 -15.44 13.01
CA GLU A 470 11.25 -16.65 12.62
C GLU A 470 10.66 -17.24 11.34
N PHE A 471 9.34 -17.40 11.31
CA PHE A 471 8.63 -17.89 10.14
C PHE A 471 8.85 -17.00 8.93
N LEU A 472 8.67 -15.68 9.08
CA LEU A 472 8.85 -14.77 7.96
C LEU A 472 10.29 -14.78 7.43
N ALA A 473 11.30 -14.87 8.29
CA ALA A 473 12.70 -14.95 7.87
C ALA A 473 12.98 -16.15 6.93
N ALA A 474 12.26 -17.26 7.09
CA ALA A 474 12.36 -18.43 6.21
C ALA A 474 11.59 -18.28 4.88
N HIS A 475 10.66 -17.31 4.79
CA HIS A 475 9.74 -17.16 3.66
C HIS A 475 9.71 -15.73 3.08
N ALA A 476 10.76 -14.93 3.33
CA ALA A 476 10.81 -13.51 2.96
C ALA A 476 11.55 -13.20 1.65
N GLY A 477 12.08 -14.20 0.95
CA GLY A 477 12.94 -13.98 -0.21
C GLY A 477 14.20 -13.18 0.16
N PRO A 478 14.67 -12.25 -0.69
CA PRO A 478 15.96 -11.55 -0.51
C PRO A 478 15.92 -10.39 0.51
N ARG A 479 15.17 -10.53 1.60
CA ARG A 479 15.02 -9.47 2.62
C ARG A 479 15.97 -9.68 3.80
N SER A 480 16.45 -8.58 4.35
CA SER A 480 17.27 -8.54 5.55
C SER A 480 16.48 -8.83 6.82
N GLY A 481 17.18 -9.18 7.90
CA GLY A 481 16.56 -9.40 9.22
C GLY A 481 15.94 -8.14 9.84
N ALA A 482 16.30 -6.95 9.35
CA ALA A 482 15.71 -5.67 9.75
C ALA A 482 14.37 -5.44 9.04
N GLU A 483 14.31 -5.67 7.73
CA GLU A 483 13.06 -5.62 6.95
C GLU A 483 12.05 -6.65 7.47
N VAL A 484 12.48 -7.88 7.77
CA VAL A 484 11.61 -8.90 8.37
C VAL A 484 11.03 -8.43 9.71
N ALA A 485 11.84 -7.79 10.57
CA ALA A 485 11.35 -7.27 11.84
C ALA A 485 10.36 -6.11 11.65
N PHE A 486 10.63 -5.21 10.69
CA PHE A 486 9.74 -4.12 10.33
C PHE A 486 8.38 -4.64 9.83
N GLU A 487 8.39 -5.66 8.98
CA GLU A 487 7.17 -6.27 8.45
C GLU A 487 6.31 -6.91 9.54
N ILE A 488 6.89 -7.57 10.54
CA ILE A 488 6.12 -8.06 11.70
C ILE A 488 5.46 -6.91 12.47
N ASP A 489 6.19 -5.82 12.71
CA ASP A 489 5.62 -4.65 13.38
C ASP A 489 4.50 -4.01 12.54
N ARG A 490 4.65 -3.99 11.21
CA ARG A 490 3.62 -3.55 10.27
C ARG A 490 2.37 -4.42 10.34
N TYR A 491 2.50 -5.75 10.32
CA TYR A 491 1.35 -6.66 10.37
C TYR A 491 0.56 -6.47 11.67
N LEU A 492 1.27 -6.33 12.80
CA LEU A 492 0.66 -6.09 14.09
C LEU A 492 0.03 -4.69 14.22
N GLY A 493 0.53 -3.68 13.49
CA GLY A 493 0.00 -2.32 13.49
C GLY A 493 -1.17 -2.08 12.53
N ARG A 494 -1.26 -2.88 11.46
CA ARG A 494 -2.24 -2.74 10.36
C ARG A 494 -2.99 -4.05 10.10
N PRO A 495 -3.86 -4.47 11.03
CA PRO A 495 -4.59 -5.73 10.94
C PRO A 495 -5.38 -5.84 9.63
N GLY A 496 -5.18 -6.91 8.87
CA GLY A 496 -5.89 -7.19 7.62
C GLY A 496 -5.25 -6.55 6.38
N GLN A 497 -4.28 -5.64 6.52
CA GLN A 497 -3.63 -5.03 5.35
C GLN A 497 -2.74 -6.03 4.62
N ALA A 498 -1.97 -6.83 5.38
CA ALA A 498 -0.99 -7.76 4.82
C ALA A 498 -1.64 -8.88 3.99
N ILE A 499 -2.90 -9.25 4.29
CA ILE A 499 -3.62 -10.31 3.57
C ILE A 499 -4.27 -9.80 2.27
N ALA A 500 -4.40 -8.48 2.10
CA ALA A 500 -5.08 -7.85 0.97
C ALA A 500 -4.45 -8.24 -0.38
N TYR A 501 -3.13 -8.34 -0.43
CA TYR A 501 -2.36 -8.75 -1.60
C TYR A 501 -2.82 -10.12 -2.12
N LYS A 502 -2.62 -11.16 -1.31
CA LYS A 502 -2.75 -12.55 -1.76
C LYS A 502 -4.20 -12.99 -1.90
N LEU A 503 -5.09 -12.48 -1.03
CA LEU A 503 -6.52 -12.71 -1.18
C LEU A 503 -7.10 -11.91 -2.34
N GLY A 504 -6.62 -10.70 -2.59
CA GLY A 504 -6.96 -9.94 -3.79
C GLY A 504 -6.61 -10.69 -5.06
N GLU A 505 -5.38 -11.19 -5.17
CA GLU A 505 -4.93 -12.00 -6.30
C GLU A 505 -5.80 -13.25 -6.50
N LYS A 506 -6.11 -13.96 -5.40
CA LYS A 506 -7.02 -15.11 -5.42
C LYS A 506 -8.34 -14.76 -6.10
N ILE A 507 -8.95 -13.63 -5.73
CA ILE A 507 -10.23 -13.21 -6.33
C ILE A 507 -10.09 -12.80 -7.80
N TRP A 508 -9.00 -12.12 -8.18
CA TRP A 508 -8.70 -11.83 -9.59
C TRP A 508 -8.58 -13.10 -10.45
N LEU A 509 -7.83 -14.10 -9.96
CA LEU A 509 -7.66 -15.38 -10.65
C LEU A 509 -8.97 -16.16 -10.73
N GLU A 510 -9.74 -16.22 -9.63
CA GLU A 510 -11.05 -16.88 -9.60
C GLU A 510 -12.04 -16.23 -10.56
N ALA A 511 -12.08 -14.89 -10.61
CA ALA A 511 -12.94 -14.14 -11.51
C ALA A 511 -12.58 -14.39 -12.98
N ARG A 512 -11.27 -14.39 -13.31
CA ARG A 512 -10.76 -14.71 -14.66
C ARG A 512 -11.17 -16.12 -15.07
N GLU A 513 -10.97 -17.10 -14.19
CA GLU A 513 -11.31 -18.49 -14.48
C GLU A 513 -12.83 -18.73 -14.55
N ALA A 514 -13.63 -18.00 -13.76
CA ALA A 514 -15.08 -18.02 -13.88
C ALA A 514 -15.55 -17.47 -15.22
N ALA A 515 -15.01 -16.32 -15.65
CA ALA A 515 -15.29 -15.74 -16.97
C ALA A 515 -14.87 -16.69 -18.10
N ARG A 516 -13.68 -17.29 -18.01
CA ARG A 516 -13.20 -18.28 -18.98
C ARG A 516 -14.10 -19.50 -19.09
N ARG A 517 -14.60 -20.03 -17.95
CA ARG A 517 -15.55 -21.16 -17.96
C ARG A 517 -16.90 -20.78 -18.56
N ARG A 518 -17.39 -19.57 -18.28
CA ARG A 518 -18.66 -19.05 -18.80
C ARG A 518 -18.61 -18.85 -20.31
N ASP A 519 -17.55 -18.21 -20.79
CA ASP A 519 -17.44 -17.75 -22.19
C ASP A 519 -16.81 -18.82 -23.11
N GLY A 520 -16.11 -19.81 -22.53
CA GLY A 520 -15.55 -20.96 -23.23
C GLY A 520 -14.61 -20.54 -24.35
N ALA A 521 -14.90 -20.96 -25.59
CA ALA A 521 -14.09 -20.62 -26.75
C ALA A 521 -14.18 -19.13 -27.16
N ALA A 522 -15.17 -18.39 -26.65
CA ALA A 522 -15.33 -16.96 -26.89
C ALA A 522 -14.60 -16.09 -25.84
N PHE A 523 -13.98 -16.71 -24.83
CA PHE A 523 -13.21 -15.97 -23.84
C PHE A 523 -12.03 -15.26 -24.50
N ASP A 524 -11.95 -13.95 -24.27
CA ASP A 524 -10.86 -13.10 -24.70
C ASP A 524 -10.25 -12.42 -23.46
N LEU A 525 -8.95 -12.63 -23.23
CA LEU A 525 -8.26 -12.15 -22.04
C LEU A 525 -8.16 -10.63 -22.01
N LYS A 526 -7.91 -10.00 -23.16
CA LYS A 526 -7.82 -8.55 -23.30
C LYS A 526 -9.16 -7.89 -22.99
N GLU A 527 -10.25 -8.46 -23.50
CA GLU A 527 -11.61 -7.98 -23.22
C GLU A 527 -12.01 -8.19 -21.76
N PHE A 528 -11.61 -9.31 -21.14
CA PHE A 528 -11.79 -9.52 -19.71
C PHE A 528 -11.09 -8.42 -18.89
N HIS A 529 -9.81 -8.14 -19.20
CA HIS A 529 -9.07 -7.08 -18.52
C HIS A 529 -9.67 -5.70 -18.74
N ARG A 530 -10.05 -5.37 -19.97
CA ARG A 530 -10.72 -4.10 -20.29
C ARG A 530 -11.99 -3.94 -19.47
N ARG A 531 -12.89 -4.93 -19.50
CA ARG A 531 -14.13 -4.91 -18.71
C ARG A 531 -13.86 -4.76 -17.22
N ALA A 532 -12.89 -5.50 -16.69
CA ALA A 532 -12.62 -5.47 -15.25
C ALA A 532 -12.02 -4.13 -14.79
N LEU A 533 -11.07 -3.57 -15.54
CA LEU A 533 -10.48 -2.26 -15.24
C LEU A 533 -11.49 -1.11 -15.43
N ASP A 534 -12.44 -1.24 -16.37
CA ASP A 534 -13.52 -0.27 -16.58
C ASP A 534 -14.51 -0.18 -15.41
N LEU A 535 -14.53 -1.17 -14.51
CA LEU A 535 -15.34 -1.12 -13.30
C LEU A 535 -14.73 -0.22 -12.21
N GLY A 536 -13.43 0.05 -12.28
CA GLY A 536 -12.67 0.78 -11.27
C GLY A 536 -12.47 0.02 -9.95
N PRO A 537 -11.77 0.63 -8.98
CA PRO A 537 -11.48 0.02 -7.69
C PRO A 537 -12.74 -0.15 -6.83
N MET A 538 -12.82 -1.27 -6.11
CA MET A 538 -13.95 -1.62 -5.24
C MET A 538 -13.59 -2.69 -4.21
N GLY A 539 -14.46 -2.90 -3.22
CA GLY A 539 -14.37 -4.05 -2.30
C GLY A 539 -14.48 -5.40 -3.03
N LEU A 540 -13.79 -6.41 -2.54
CA LEU A 540 -13.66 -7.72 -3.21
C LEU A 540 -15.00 -8.46 -3.36
N ASP A 541 -15.97 -8.24 -2.46
CA ASP A 541 -17.30 -8.84 -2.62
C ASP A 541 -18.06 -8.25 -3.82
N LEU A 542 -17.99 -6.92 -3.98
CA LEU A 542 -18.59 -6.26 -5.13
C LEU A 542 -17.85 -6.67 -6.42
N MET A 543 -16.52 -6.71 -6.40
CA MET A 543 -15.71 -7.17 -7.53
C MET A 543 -16.11 -8.58 -7.97
N ARG A 544 -16.21 -9.52 -7.04
CA ARG A 544 -16.63 -10.90 -7.32
C ARG A 544 -18.02 -10.94 -7.93
N ALA A 545 -18.96 -10.14 -7.40
CA ALA A 545 -20.32 -10.06 -7.91
C ALA A 545 -20.37 -9.50 -9.33
N GLU A 546 -19.64 -8.42 -9.63
CA GLU A 546 -19.68 -7.76 -10.94
C GLU A 546 -18.97 -8.56 -12.02
N LEU A 547 -17.81 -9.15 -11.74
CA LEU A 547 -17.06 -9.94 -12.75
C LEU A 547 -17.73 -11.29 -13.06
N SER A 548 -18.57 -11.79 -12.16
CA SER A 548 -19.35 -13.00 -12.39
C SER A 548 -20.57 -12.76 -13.30
N ARG A 549 -20.99 -11.51 -13.49
CA ARG A 549 -22.13 -11.18 -14.36
C ARG A 549 -21.75 -11.38 -15.83
N PRO A 550 -22.68 -11.87 -16.68
CA PRO A 550 -22.43 -12.05 -18.11
C PRO A 550 -22.06 -10.75 -18.82
#